data_AF-A0A521V986-F1
#
_entry.id   AF-A0A521V986-F1
#
_cell.length_a   1.000
_cell.length_b   1.000
_cell.length_c   1.000
_cell.angle_alpha   90.00
_cell.angle_beta   90.00
_cell.angle_gamma   90.00
#
_symmetry.space_group_name_H-M   'P 1'
#
loop_
_entity.id
_entity.type
_entity.pdbx_description
1 polymer ?
#
loop_
_entity_poly.entity_id
_entity_poly.type
_entity_poly.pdbx_seq_one_letter_code
_entity_poly.pdbx_strand_id
1 'polypeptide(L)'
;MNDAAGAARRPLLDLFLVSFLILFFELAAIRWFASTVVFLTFFTNIVLLASFLGMSVGLLAARGSRNLVQAALPLAMLSLAAAIATHLLYWHWVDQVTIGVGNQHTSPQLIYFGTEYRLADPSRWVIPMWVVGGAFFALIALAFVGLGQVMGRAFDAIPDRVMAYSVDVLGSLTGIAAFAAMSYFELPPTIWFVPIALLMLRFAGWRSPVQATAAAAMLILVAIGA
;
A
#
# COMPACT_ATOMS: atom_id res chain seq x y z
N MET A 1 -8.74 -40.16 5.09
CA MET A 1 -8.91 -39.27 6.26
C MET A 1 -7.93 -38.08 6.26
N ASN A 2 -6.72 -38.21 5.69
CA ASN A 2 -5.74 -37.10 5.62
C ASN A 2 -6.08 -36.00 4.60
N ASP A 3 -6.76 -36.33 3.48
CA ASP A 3 -7.04 -35.35 2.42
C ASP A 3 -8.11 -34.32 2.80
N ALA A 4 -9.10 -34.71 3.61
CA ALA A 4 -10.17 -33.82 4.07
C ALA A 4 -9.65 -32.78 5.09
N ALA A 5 -8.74 -33.18 5.98
CA ALA A 5 -8.12 -32.27 6.95
C ALA A 5 -7.17 -31.27 6.26
N GLY A 6 -6.46 -31.69 5.21
CA GLY A 6 -5.63 -30.81 4.39
C GLY A 6 -6.44 -29.79 3.59
N ALA A 7 -7.61 -30.18 3.07
CA ALA A 7 -8.51 -29.31 2.33
C ALA A 7 -9.08 -28.17 3.21
N ALA A 8 -9.45 -28.45 4.46
CA ALA A 8 -9.95 -27.44 5.39
C ALA A 8 -8.88 -26.48 5.93
N ARG A 9 -7.61 -26.91 5.99
CA ARG A 9 -6.49 -26.08 6.49
C ARG A 9 -6.03 -25.00 5.52
N ARG A 10 -6.16 -25.23 4.20
CA ARG A 10 -5.70 -24.28 3.19
C ARG A 10 -6.45 -22.94 3.24
N PRO A 11 -7.80 -22.90 3.28
CA PRO A 11 -8.54 -21.65 3.42
C PRO A 11 -8.21 -20.87 4.70
N LEU A 12 -8.02 -21.58 5.83
CA LEU A 12 -7.63 -20.96 7.09
C LEU A 12 -6.25 -20.32 7.01
N LEU A 13 -5.28 -21.02 6.42
CA LEU A 13 -3.93 -20.50 6.24
C LEU A 13 -3.90 -19.34 5.24
N ASP A 14 -4.63 -19.44 4.14
CA ASP A 14 -4.72 -18.35 3.15
C ASP A 14 -5.39 -17.11 3.78
N LEU A 15 -6.44 -17.28 4.60
CA LEU A 15 -7.05 -16.18 5.35
C LEU A 15 -6.06 -15.55 6.35
N PHE A 16 -5.37 -16.38 7.14
CA PHE A 16 -4.36 -15.89 8.09
C PHE A 16 -3.27 -15.06 7.39
N LEU A 17 -2.73 -15.58 6.28
CA LEU A 17 -1.65 -14.95 5.54
C LEU A 17 -2.09 -13.67 4.83
N VAL A 18 -3.31 -13.62 4.27
CA VAL A 18 -3.80 -12.42 3.61
C VAL A 18 -4.17 -11.33 4.62
N SER A 19 -4.76 -11.67 5.76
CA SER A 19 -5.04 -10.70 6.85
C SER A 19 -3.74 -10.15 7.44
N PHE A 20 -2.74 -11.02 7.67
CA PHE A 20 -1.38 -10.61 8.02
C PHE A 20 -0.81 -9.62 6.98
N LEU A 21 -0.87 -10.00 5.69
CA LEU A 21 -0.30 -9.20 4.61
C LEU A 21 -0.97 -7.83 4.50
N ILE A 22 -2.30 -7.77 4.53
CA ILE A 22 -3.06 -6.53 4.37
C ILE A 22 -2.69 -5.53 5.47
N LEU A 23 -2.75 -5.95 6.74
CA LEU A 23 -2.46 -5.05 7.87
C LEU A 23 -0.97 -4.70 7.95
N PHE A 24 -0.08 -5.67 7.72
CA PHE A 24 1.36 -5.40 7.68
C PHE A 24 1.71 -4.41 6.57
N PHE A 25 1.15 -4.61 5.36
CA PHE A 25 1.40 -3.71 4.24
C PHE A 25 0.79 -2.33 4.46
N GLU A 26 -0.40 -2.23 5.08
CA GLU A 26 -1.00 -0.95 5.44
C GLU A 26 -0.07 -0.12 6.34
N LEU A 27 0.47 -0.72 7.41
CA LEU A 27 1.40 -0.03 8.31
C LEU A 27 2.72 0.35 7.62
N ALA A 28 3.27 -0.55 6.82
CA ALA A 28 4.48 -0.30 6.05
C ALA A 28 4.27 0.84 5.04
N ALA A 29 3.12 0.87 4.36
CA ALA A 29 2.73 1.92 3.43
C ALA A 29 2.60 3.26 4.16
N ILE A 30 1.84 3.33 5.25
CA ILE A 30 1.68 4.58 6.03
C ILE A 30 3.05 5.16 6.40
N ARG A 31 3.96 4.33 6.92
CA ARG A 31 5.28 4.77 7.37
C ARG A 31 6.19 5.19 6.21
N TRP A 32 6.29 4.37 5.14
CA TRP A 32 7.21 4.62 4.03
C TRP A 32 6.74 5.74 3.09
N PHE A 33 5.44 5.83 2.80
CA PHE A 33 4.92 6.94 2.00
C PHE A 33 5.05 8.27 2.73
N ALA A 34 4.84 8.29 4.06
CA ALA A 34 5.04 9.49 4.86
C ALA A 34 6.50 9.94 4.97
N SER A 35 7.48 9.03 4.84
CA SER A 35 8.90 9.40 4.80
C SER A 35 9.35 9.86 3.41
N THR A 36 8.76 9.33 2.34
CA THR A 36 9.17 9.62 0.97
C THR A 36 8.51 10.88 0.42
N VAL A 37 7.23 11.09 0.72
CA VAL A 37 6.42 12.21 0.22
C VAL A 37 5.97 13.07 1.40
N VAL A 38 6.65 14.19 1.63
CA VAL A 38 6.40 15.13 2.76
C VAL A 38 4.93 15.55 2.87
N PHE A 39 4.24 15.70 1.74
CA PHE A 39 2.81 16.02 1.72
C PHE A 39 1.95 14.96 2.43
N LEU A 40 2.27 13.67 2.27
CA LEU A 40 1.52 12.57 2.89
C LEU A 40 1.73 12.51 4.41
N THR A 41 2.77 13.15 4.95
CA THR A 41 2.96 13.29 6.41
C THR A 41 1.84 14.11 7.06
N PHE A 42 1.28 15.10 6.35
CA PHE A 42 0.14 15.89 6.85
C PHE A 42 -1.20 15.17 6.72
N PHE A 43 -1.29 14.20 5.81
CA PHE A 43 -2.52 13.49 5.47
C PHE A 43 -2.34 11.98 5.51
N THR A 44 -1.74 11.46 6.58
CA THR A 44 -1.48 10.01 6.76
C THR A 44 -2.74 9.16 6.65
N ASN A 45 -3.89 9.72 7.04
CA ASN A 45 -5.20 9.09 6.91
C ASN A 45 -5.60 8.77 5.45
N ILE A 46 -4.99 9.41 4.45
CA ILE A 46 -5.25 9.09 3.03
C ILE A 46 -4.82 7.66 2.73
N VAL A 47 -3.64 7.24 3.21
CA VAL A 47 -3.12 5.89 2.94
C VAL A 47 -4.00 4.84 3.63
N LEU A 48 -4.39 5.09 4.88
CA LEU A 48 -5.30 4.24 5.65
C LEU A 48 -6.68 4.14 5.00
N LEU A 49 -7.26 5.27 4.59
CA LEU A 49 -8.58 5.26 3.94
C LEU A 49 -8.52 4.57 2.57
N ALA A 50 -7.42 4.73 1.84
CA ALA A 50 -7.19 4.06 0.56
C ALA A 50 -7.08 2.55 0.73
N SER A 51 -6.30 2.05 1.70
CA SER A 51 -6.18 0.63 1.99
C SER A 51 -7.52 0.03 2.41
N PHE A 52 -8.25 0.72 3.30
CA PHE A 52 -9.58 0.29 3.75
C PHE A 52 -10.59 0.23 2.60
N LEU A 53 -10.64 1.26 1.75
CA LEU A 53 -11.51 1.28 0.57
C LEU A 53 -11.14 0.16 -0.40
N GLY A 54 -9.85 0.03 -0.73
CA GLY A 54 -9.34 -0.99 -1.64
C GLY A 54 -9.70 -2.40 -1.17
N MET A 55 -9.40 -2.70 0.10
CA MET A 55 -9.76 -3.96 0.73
C MET A 55 -11.27 -4.24 0.67
N SER A 56 -12.10 -3.25 1.03
CA SER A 56 -13.57 -3.38 1.03
C SER A 56 -14.13 -3.65 -0.37
N VAL A 57 -13.66 -2.92 -1.38
CA VAL A 57 -14.03 -3.15 -2.79
C VAL A 57 -13.57 -4.54 -3.24
N GLY A 58 -12.36 -4.95 -2.85
CA GLY A 58 -11.85 -6.29 -3.09
C GLY A 58 -12.74 -7.38 -2.51
N LEU A 59 -13.15 -7.23 -1.25
CA LEU A 59 -14.05 -8.16 -0.55
C LEU A 59 -15.38 -8.33 -1.29
N LEU A 60 -15.98 -7.22 -1.73
CA LEU A 60 -17.22 -7.23 -2.53
C LEU A 60 -17.00 -7.90 -3.90
N ALA A 61 -15.82 -7.73 -4.50
CA ALA A 61 -15.45 -8.33 -5.78
C ALA A 61 -15.07 -9.81 -5.68
N ALA A 62 -15.10 -10.44 -4.50
CA ALA A 62 -14.70 -11.83 -4.28
C ALA A 62 -15.51 -12.84 -5.12
N ARG A 63 -16.81 -12.56 -5.33
CA ARG A 63 -17.73 -13.39 -6.14
C ARG A 63 -17.49 -13.28 -7.64
N GLY A 64 -16.69 -12.32 -8.09
CA GLY A 64 -16.37 -12.12 -9.49
C GLY A 64 -15.36 -13.14 -10.04
N SER A 65 -15.50 -13.49 -11.31
CA SER A 65 -14.60 -14.40 -12.03
C SER A 65 -13.23 -13.79 -12.37
N ARG A 66 -13.10 -12.46 -12.31
CA ARG A 66 -11.84 -11.76 -12.58
C ARG A 66 -10.84 -11.97 -11.45
N ASN A 67 -9.57 -12.21 -11.78
CA ASN A 67 -8.52 -12.39 -10.79
C ASN A 67 -7.74 -11.09 -10.56
N LEU A 68 -8.27 -10.22 -9.69
CA LEU A 68 -7.74 -8.87 -9.43
C LEU A 68 -6.42 -8.89 -8.66
N VAL A 69 -6.09 -9.98 -7.98
CA VAL A 69 -4.81 -10.16 -7.27
C VAL A 69 -3.59 -10.00 -8.20
N GLN A 70 -3.72 -10.33 -9.48
CA GLN A 70 -2.63 -10.16 -10.45
C GLN A 70 -2.31 -8.69 -10.71
N ALA A 71 -3.25 -7.77 -10.48
CA ALA A 71 -2.99 -6.34 -10.60
C ALA A 71 -2.39 -5.74 -9.31
N ALA A 72 -2.56 -6.40 -8.15
CA ALA A 72 -2.17 -5.84 -6.85
C ALA A 72 -0.68 -5.48 -6.78
N LEU A 73 0.20 -6.38 -7.21
CA LEU A 73 1.65 -6.18 -7.13
C LEU A 73 2.16 -5.14 -8.14
N PRO A 74 1.77 -5.16 -9.44
CA PRO A 74 2.08 -4.06 -10.36
C PRO A 74 1.57 -2.69 -9.89
N LEU A 75 0.38 -2.63 -9.28
CA LEU A 75 -0.19 -1.39 -8.76
C LEU A 75 0.54 -0.90 -7.51
N ALA A 76 0.95 -1.81 -6.62
CA ALA A 76 1.81 -1.49 -5.49
C ALA A 76 3.19 -0.98 -5.94
N MET A 77 3.80 -1.64 -6.92
CA MET A 77 5.04 -1.17 -7.53
C MET A 77 4.87 0.23 -8.14
N LEU A 78 3.77 0.47 -8.86
CA LEU A 78 3.48 1.76 -9.48
C LEU A 78 3.26 2.87 -8.44
N SER A 79 2.59 2.57 -7.31
CA SER A 79 2.40 3.54 -6.24
C SER A 79 3.74 3.94 -5.59
N LEU A 80 4.64 3.00 -5.35
CA LEU A 80 5.99 3.27 -4.85
C LEU A 80 6.84 4.04 -5.88
N ALA A 81 6.76 3.67 -7.16
CA ALA A 81 7.43 4.40 -8.24
C ALA A 81 6.94 5.85 -8.33
N ALA A 82 5.63 6.08 -8.19
CA ALA A 82 5.06 7.42 -8.15
C ALA A 82 5.56 8.23 -6.94
N ALA A 83 5.76 7.60 -5.78
CA ALA A 83 6.32 8.26 -4.61
C ALA A 83 7.78 8.70 -4.84
N ILE A 84 8.62 7.83 -5.39
CA ILE A 84 10.01 8.17 -5.71
C ILE A 84 10.07 9.21 -6.81
N ALA A 85 9.25 9.10 -7.86
CA ALA A 85 9.16 10.11 -8.91
C ALA A 85 8.75 11.48 -8.33
N THR A 86 7.79 11.52 -7.40
CA THR A 86 7.40 12.75 -6.71
C THR A 86 8.55 13.30 -5.87
N HIS A 87 9.27 12.43 -5.15
CA HIS A 87 10.43 12.82 -4.35
C HIS A 87 11.57 13.38 -5.21
N LEU A 88 11.93 12.69 -6.30
CA LEU A 88 12.96 13.14 -7.24
C LEU A 88 12.55 14.41 -7.97
N LEU A 89 11.28 14.55 -8.36
CA LEU A 89 10.77 15.78 -8.97
C LEU A 89 10.89 16.94 -7.99
N TYR A 90 10.50 16.71 -6.72
CA TYR A 90 10.64 17.70 -5.67
C TYR A 90 12.10 18.12 -5.45
N TRP A 91 13.05 17.17 -5.41
CA TRP A 91 14.47 17.49 -5.15
C TRP A 91 15.25 17.99 -6.37
N HIS A 92 14.96 17.50 -7.57
CA HIS A 92 15.73 17.78 -8.79
C HIS A 92 15.17 18.95 -9.61
N TRP A 93 13.87 19.24 -9.47
CA TRP A 93 13.17 20.31 -10.18
C TRP A 93 12.58 21.36 -9.24
N VAL A 94 13.22 21.55 -8.07
CA VAL A 94 12.92 22.60 -7.07
C VAL A 94 12.70 23.97 -7.73
N ASP A 95 13.45 24.27 -8.79
CA ASP A 95 13.42 25.58 -9.43
C ASP A 95 12.24 25.79 -10.40
N GLN A 96 11.52 24.73 -10.82
CA GLN A 96 10.47 24.79 -11.86
C GLN A 96 9.10 24.20 -11.47
N VAL A 97 9.01 23.30 -10.48
CA VAL A 97 7.74 22.63 -10.11
C VAL A 97 7.43 22.84 -8.64
N THR A 98 6.38 23.59 -8.35
CA THR A 98 5.84 23.76 -6.99
C THR A 98 4.52 23.02 -6.85
N ILE A 99 4.41 22.17 -5.83
CA ILE A 99 3.13 21.55 -5.48
C ILE A 99 2.27 22.66 -4.86
N GLY A 100 1.19 23.03 -5.55
CA GLY A 100 0.32 24.12 -5.14
C GLY A 100 -0.50 23.71 -3.92
N VAL A 101 -0.10 24.22 -2.76
CA VAL A 101 -0.82 24.04 -1.49
C VAL A 101 -1.89 25.13 -1.34
N GLY A 102 -2.81 25.19 -2.31
CA GLY A 102 -3.86 26.22 -2.35
C GLY A 102 -3.35 27.64 -2.52
N ASN A 103 -4.25 28.59 -2.79
CA ASN A 103 -3.93 30.00 -2.91
C ASN A 103 -3.53 30.58 -1.54
N GLN A 104 -2.28 30.36 -1.11
CA GLN A 104 -1.71 30.95 0.11
C GLN A 104 -1.68 32.49 0.09
N HIS A 105 -2.00 33.11 -1.05
CA HIS A 105 -2.17 34.56 -1.19
C HIS A 105 -3.37 35.12 -0.41
N THR A 106 -4.39 34.32 -0.08
CA THR A 106 -5.64 34.84 0.50
C THR A 106 -5.80 34.53 2.00
N SER A 107 -5.09 33.55 2.54
CA SER A 107 -5.26 33.11 3.94
C SER A 107 -3.93 32.59 4.54
N PRO A 108 -3.15 33.40 5.28
CA PRO A 108 -1.84 33.02 5.82
C PRO A 108 -1.93 32.10 7.07
N GLN A 109 -3.03 31.36 7.23
CA GLN A 109 -3.37 30.66 8.47
C GLN A 109 -2.85 29.22 8.52
N LEU A 110 -2.37 28.66 7.40
CA LEU A 110 -1.81 27.30 7.33
C LEU A 110 -0.37 27.34 6.77
N ILE A 111 0.60 27.11 7.66
CA ILE A 111 2.03 26.99 7.32
C ILE A 111 2.37 25.50 7.29
N TYR A 112 2.60 24.97 6.08
CA TYR A 112 3.11 23.62 5.89
C TYR A 112 4.65 23.68 5.82
N PHE A 113 5.31 23.28 6.91
CA PHE A 113 6.77 23.22 6.98
C PHE A 113 7.31 22.11 6.06
N GLY A 114 8.28 22.43 5.19
CA GLY A 114 8.76 21.53 4.13
C GLY A 114 8.16 21.79 2.74
N THR A 115 7.17 22.67 2.63
CA THR A 115 6.76 23.30 1.35
C THR A 115 7.09 24.79 1.42
N GLU A 116 8.36 25.10 1.69
CA GLU A 116 8.79 26.47 1.96
C GLU A 116 8.34 27.44 0.87
N TYR A 117 7.76 28.55 1.34
CA TYR A 117 7.30 29.68 0.55
C TYR A 117 8.47 30.25 -0.25
N ARG A 118 8.54 29.95 -1.56
CA ARG A 118 9.45 30.63 -2.50
C ARG A 118 8.64 31.19 -3.64
N LEU A 119 8.85 32.49 -3.86
CA LEU A 119 8.18 33.39 -4.81
C LEU A 119 7.56 32.63 -6.00
N ALA A 120 6.25 32.81 -6.17
CA ALA A 120 5.49 32.30 -7.29
C ALA A 120 6.03 32.94 -8.58
N ASP A 121 6.93 32.24 -9.27
CA ASP A 121 7.30 32.56 -10.63
C ASP A 121 6.13 32.15 -11.55
N PRO A 122 5.52 33.08 -12.30
CA PRO A 122 4.37 32.83 -13.17
C PRO A 122 4.59 31.79 -14.28
N SER A 123 5.85 31.36 -14.49
CA SER A 123 6.22 30.31 -15.44
C SER A 123 6.17 28.89 -14.86
N ARG A 124 5.89 28.73 -13.56
CA ARG A 124 5.92 27.42 -12.87
C ARG A 124 4.63 26.64 -13.02
N TRP A 125 4.76 25.36 -13.34
CA TRP A 125 3.64 24.41 -13.36
C TRP A 125 3.25 24.04 -11.93
N VAL A 126 2.06 24.48 -11.52
CA VAL A 126 1.52 24.22 -10.19
C VAL A 126 0.59 23.01 -10.24
N ILE A 127 1.05 21.86 -9.73
CA ILE A 127 0.17 20.69 -9.58
C ILE A 127 -0.59 20.84 -8.26
N PRO A 128 -1.94 20.87 -8.27
CA PRO A 128 -2.69 21.01 -7.04
C PRO A 128 -2.52 19.80 -6.11
N MET A 129 -2.38 20.04 -4.81
CA MET A 129 -2.16 18.98 -3.81
C MET A 129 -3.22 17.86 -3.82
N TRP A 130 -4.47 18.19 -4.13
CA TRP A 130 -5.58 17.24 -4.18
C TRP A 130 -5.48 16.29 -5.38
N VAL A 131 -4.84 16.69 -6.48
CA VAL A 131 -4.57 15.82 -7.63
C VAL A 131 -3.53 14.78 -7.25
N VAL A 132 -2.45 15.20 -6.61
CA VAL A 132 -1.40 14.29 -6.12
C VAL A 132 -1.96 13.33 -5.08
N GLY A 133 -2.65 13.84 -4.06
CA GLY A 133 -3.30 13.03 -3.02
C GLY A 133 -4.33 12.05 -3.60
N GLY A 134 -5.16 12.51 -4.54
CA GLY A 134 -6.14 11.66 -5.22
C GLY A 134 -5.50 10.56 -6.08
N ALA A 135 -4.38 10.85 -6.75
CA ALA A 135 -3.64 9.86 -7.50
C ALA A 135 -3.02 8.78 -6.59
N PHE A 136 -2.37 9.16 -5.50
CA PHE A 136 -1.87 8.20 -4.50
C PHE A 136 -2.99 7.39 -3.87
N PHE A 137 -4.09 8.04 -3.49
CA PHE A 137 -5.27 7.38 -2.96
C PHE A 137 -5.78 6.31 -3.92
N ALA A 138 -5.95 6.65 -5.20
CA ALA A 138 -6.40 5.70 -6.22
C ALA A 138 -5.42 4.55 -6.43
N LEU A 139 -4.12 4.83 -6.55
CA LEU A 139 -3.09 3.79 -6.77
C LEU A 139 -3.01 2.83 -5.58
N ILE A 140 -2.99 3.35 -4.36
CA ILE A 140 -2.96 2.55 -3.14
C ILE A 140 -4.25 1.74 -3.00
N ALA A 141 -5.42 2.37 -3.18
CA ALA A 141 -6.69 1.65 -3.10
C ALA A 141 -6.76 0.51 -4.12
N LEU A 142 -6.39 0.76 -5.38
CA LEU A 142 -6.36 -0.27 -6.42
C LEU A 142 -5.37 -1.40 -6.10
N ALA A 143 -4.23 -1.11 -5.48
CA ALA A 143 -3.29 -2.15 -5.04
C ALA A 143 -3.90 -3.08 -3.98
N PHE A 144 -4.72 -2.53 -3.06
CA PHE A 144 -5.40 -3.31 -2.02
C PHE A 144 -6.64 -4.07 -2.52
N VAL A 145 -7.25 -3.70 -3.65
CA VAL A 145 -8.41 -4.43 -4.22
C VAL A 145 -8.10 -5.90 -4.46
N GLY A 146 -6.95 -6.20 -5.05
CA GLY A 146 -6.58 -7.59 -5.32
C GLY A 146 -6.39 -8.43 -4.05
N LEU A 147 -5.86 -7.83 -2.99
CA LEU A 147 -5.68 -8.49 -1.68
C LEU A 147 -7.03 -8.69 -0.97
N GLY A 148 -7.90 -7.67 -0.98
CA GLY A 148 -9.25 -7.78 -0.45
C GLY A 148 -10.07 -8.87 -1.16
N GLN A 149 -9.86 -9.07 -2.46
CA GLN A 149 -10.51 -10.14 -3.21
C GLN A 149 -10.06 -11.53 -2.74
N VAL A 150 -8.77 -11.71 -2.48
CA VAL A 150 -8.23 -12.96 -1.91
C VAL A 150 -8.83 -13.20 -0.53
N MET A 151 -8.88 -12.17 0.32
CA MET A 151 -9.48 -12.23 1.65
C MET A 151 -10.96 -12.64 1.58
N GLY A 152 -11.75 -12.02 0.70
CA GLY A 152 -13.17 -12.35 0.55
C GLY A 152 -13.41 -13.77 0.06
N ARG A 153 -12.59 -14.27 -0.87
CA ARG A 153 -12.65 -15.68 -1.30
C ARG A 153 -12.27 -16.65 -0.18
N ALA A 154 -11.29 -16.29 0.65
CA ALA A 154 -10.91 -17.10 1.79
C ALA A 154 -12.02 -17.15 2.86
N PHE A 155 -12.67 -16.01 3.14
CA PHE A 155 -13.85 -15.94 4.00
C PHE A 155 -15.03 -16.77 3.47
N ASP A 156 -15.32 -16.71 2.17
CA ASP A 156 -16.41 -17.49 1.55
C ASP A 156 -16.11 -19.01 1.55
N ALA A 157 -14.83 -19.41 1.58
CA ALA A 157 -14.42 -20.81 1.61
C ALA A 157 -14.48 -21.48 2.99
N ILE A 158 -14.62 -20.71 4.08
CA ILE A 158 -14.69 -21.23 5.45
C ILE A 158 -16.15 -21.23 5.93
N PRO A 159 -16.74 -22.42 6.22
CA PRO A 159 -18.14 -22.50 6.67
C PRO A 159 -18.38 -21.89 8.06
N ASP A 160 -17.43 -22.08 8.98
CA ASP A 160 -17.51 -21.56 10.34
C ASP A 160 -17.08 -20.09 10.39
N ARG A 161 -18.06 -19.19 10.56
CA ARG A 161 -17.84 -17.74 10.58
C ARG A 161 -17.07 -17.27 11.80
N VAL A 162 -17.23 -17.92 12.95
CA VAL A 162 -16.54 -17.55 14.19
C VAL A 162 -15.06 -17.91 14.07
N MET A 163 -14.77 -19.09 13.52
CA MET A 163 -13.39 -19.50 13.24
C MET A 163 -12.74 -18.56 12.22
N ALA A 164 -13.42 -18.25 11.11
CA ALA A 164 -12.88 -17.35 10.09
C ALA A 164 -12.52 -15.97 10.68
N TYR A 165 -13.43 -15.39 11.47
CA TYR A 165 -13.18 -14.11 12.15
C TYR A 165 -12.01 -14.19 13.15
N SER A 166 -11.92 -15.28 13.92
CA SER A 166 -10.81 -15.48 14.87
C SER A 166 -9.46 -15.54 14.16
N VAL A 167 -9.40 -16.24 13.01
CA VAL A 167 -8.19 -16.35 12.20
C VAL A 167 -7.82 -15.02 11.55
N ASP A 168 -8.81 -14.26 11.06
CA ASP A 168 -8.60 -12.92 10.50
C ASP A 168 -8.00 -11.96 11.53
N VAL A 169 -8.56 -11.94 12.75
CA VAL A 169 -8.04 -11.14 13.86
C VAL A 169 -6.63 -11.59 14.26
N LEU A 170 -6.39 -12.89 14.36
CA LEU A 170 -5.06 -13.42 14.68
C LEU A 170 -4.02 -13.06 13.62
N GLY A 171 -4.37 -13.18 12.33
CA GLY A 171 -3.50 -12.79 11.22
C GLY A 171 -3.16 -11.30 11.28
N SER A 172 -4.19 -10.46 11.46
CA SER A 172 -4.06 -9.01 11.58
C SER A 172 -3.18 -8.58 12.76
N LEU A 173 -3.43 -9.13 13.96
CA LEU A 173 -2.62 -8.87 15.16
C LEU A 173 -1.17 -9.32 14.97
N THR A 174 -0.96 -10.46 14.32
CA THR A 174 0.39 -10.94 13.99
C THR A 174 1.10 -10.00 13.02
N GLY A 175 0.38 -9.45 12.04
CA GLY A 175 0.91 -8.44 11.11
C GLY A 175 1.37 -7.18 11.83
N ILE A 176 0.52 -6.65 12.72
CA ILE A 176 0.85 -5.50 13.56
C ILE A 176 2.07 -5.79 14.44
N ALA A 177 2.08 -6.93 15.14
CA ALA A 177 3.18 -7.32 16.03
C ALA A 177 4.50 -7.52 15.28
N ALA A 178 4.47 -8.14 14.09
CA ALA A 178 5.65 -8.33 13.26
C ALA A 178 6.21 -6.98 12.78
N PHE A 179 5.36 -6.07 12.32
CA PHE A 179 5.80 -4.73 11.91
C PHE A 179 6.35 -3.92 13.08
N ALA A 180 5.71 -4.01 14.26
CA ALA A 180 6.20 -3.39 15.49
C ALA A 180 7.57 -3.94 15.90
N ALA A 181 7.78 -5.26 15.83
CA ALA A 181 9.08 -5.88 16.11
C ALA A 181 10.16 -5.39 15.12
N MET A 182 9.86 -5.36 13.82
CA MET A 182 10.80 -4.83 12.82
C MET A 182 11.11 -3.35 13.03
N SER A 183 10.12 -2.57 13.48
CA SER A 183 10.32 -1.16 13.84
C SER A 183 11.15 -0.98 15.10
N TYR A 184 10.98 -1.86 16.10
CA TYR A 184 11.77 -1.87 17.33
C TYR A 184 13.26 -2.15 17.07
N PHE A 185 13.55 -3.06 16.12
CA PHE A 185 14.92 -3.34 15.68
C PHE A 185 15.46 -2.36 14.64
N GLU A 186 14.72 -1.27 14.35
CA GLU A 186 15.11 -0.23 13.39
C GLU A 186 15.50 -0.79 12.01
N LEU A 187 14.85 -1.89 11.59
CA LEU A 187 15.17 -2.54 10.32
C LEU A 187 14.84 -1.58 9.17
N PRO A 188 15.65 -1.53 8.09
CA PRO A 188 15.37 -0.66 6.96
C PRO A 188 14.09 -1.07 6.21
N PRO A 189 13.44 -0.13 5.48
CA PRO A 189 12.22 -0.40 4.73
C PRO A 189 12.33 -1.58 3.75
N THR A 190 13.51 -1.79 3.16
CA THR A 190 13.76 -2.93 2.27
C THR A 190 13.42 -4.26 2.92
N ILE A 191 13.72 -4.44 4.21
CA ILE A 191 13.44 -5.67 4.96
C ILE A 191 11.94 -5.80 5.23
N TRP A 192 11.23 -4.70 5.50
CA TRP A 192 9.76 -4.73 5.69
C TRP A 192 9.04 -5.14 4.40
N PHE A 193 9.52 -4.71 3.24
CA PHE A 193 8.88 -5.00 1.97
C PHE A 193 9.15 -6.41 1.42
N VAL A 194 10.13 -7.15 1.95
CA VAL A 194 10.40 -8.55 1.60
C VAL A 194 9.20 -9.47 1.87
N PRO A 195 8.63 -9.56 3.10
CA PRO A 195 7.46 -10.41 3.34
C PRO A 195 6.25 -9.98 2.50
N ILE A 196 6.09 -8.68 2.24
CA ILE A 196 5.03 -8.15 1.37
C ILE A 196 5.19 -8.73 -0.05
N ALA A 197 6.38 -8.60 -0.64
CA ALA A 197 6.67 -9.10 -1.98
C ALA A 197 6.43 -10.62 -2.09
N LEU A 198 6.92 -11.39 -1.11
CA LEU A 198 6.82 -12.84 -1.10
C LEU A 198 5.37 -13.32 -0.99
N LEU A 199 4.58 -12.74 -0.09
CA LEU A 199 3.18 -13.11 0.08
C LEU A 199 2.33 -12.67 -1.12
N MET A 200 2.57 -11.47 -1.67
CA MET A 200 1.91 -11.04 -2.91
C MET A 200 2.25 -11.97 -4.08
N LEU A 201 3.51 -12.41 -4.23
CA LEU A 201 3.90 -13.40 -5.25
C LEU A 201 3.22 -14.76 -5.03
N ARG A 202 3.06 -15.20 -3.78
CA ARG A 202 2.38 -16.44 -3.43
C ARG A 202 0.90 -16.43 -3.84
N PHE A 203 0.23 -15.28 -3.75
CA PHE A 203 -1.18 -15.14 -4.15
C PHE A 203 -1.38 -14.77 -5.63
N ALA A 204 -0.53 -13.90 -6.19
CA ALA A 204 -0.63 -13.44 -7.58
C ALA A 204 -0.03 -14.42 -8.60
N GLY A 205 0.89 -15.28 -8.17
CA GLY A 205 1.51 -16.33 -8.97
C GLY A 205 2.97 -16.04 -9.32
N TRP A 206 3.87 -16.66 -8.56
CA TRP A 206 5.33 -16.61 -8.71
C TRP A 206 5.89 -17.01 -10.08
N ARG A 207 5.14 -17.74 -10.92
CA ARG A 207 5.59 -18.21 -12.24
C ARG A 207 5.38 -17.18 -13.34
N SER A 208 4.62 -16.11 -13.08
CA SER A 208 4.40 -15.06 -14.06
C SER A 208 5.61 -14.12 -14.07
N PRO A 209 6.27 -13.90 -15.23
CA PRO A 209 7.42 -13.00 -15.30
C PRO A 209 7.06 -11.58 -14.88
N VAL A 210 5.83 -11.12 -15.19
CA VAL A 210 5.33 -9.79 -14.80
C VAL A 210 5.28 -9.63 -13.27
N GLN A 211 4.90 -10.68 -12.55
CA GLN A 211 4.82 -10.63 -11.08
C GLN A 211 6.23 -10.64 -10.48
N ALA A 212 7.12 -11.49 -10.99
CA ALA A 212 8.49 -11.56 -10.53
C ALA A 212 9.25 -10.23 -10.77
N THR A 213 9.10 -9.64 -11.95
CA THR A 213 9.71 -8.34 -12.27
C THR A 213 9.11 -7.22 -11.44
N ALA A 214 7.79 -7.19 -11.23
CA ALA A 214 7.14 -6.20 -10.38
C ALA A 214 7.60 -6.30 -8.92
N ALA A 215 7.74 -7.51 -8.36
CA ALA A 215 8.29 -7.71 -7.02
C ALA A 215 9.74 -7.23 -6.91
N ALA A 216 10.59 -7.59 -7.88
CA ALA A 216 11.98 -7.15 -7.90
C ALA A 216 12.09 -5.62 -8.00
N ALA A 217 11.33 -5.01 -8.91
CA ALA A 217 11.27 -3.56 -9.07
C ALA A 217 10.76 -2.87 -7.80
N MET A 218 9.74 -3.42 -7.15
CA MET A 218 9.22 -2.93 -5.86
C MET A 218 10.32 -2.86 -4.81
N LEU A 219 11.12 -3.92 -4.65
CA LEU A 219 12.22 -3.96 -3.68
C LEU A 219 13.34 -2.99 -4.03
N ILE A 220 13.69 -2.85 -5.32
CA ILE A 220 14.69 -1.88 -5.79
C ILE A 220 14.23 -0.45 -5.50
N LEU A 221 12.97 -0.12 -5.82
CA LEU A 221 12.39 1.20 -5.57
C LEU A 221 12.44 1.54 -4.07
N VAL A 222 12.00 0.61 -3.21
CA VAL A 222 12.07 0.81 -1.76
C VAL A 222 13.50 1.01 -1.28
N ALA A 223 14.48 0.31 -1.86
CA ALA A 223 15.89 0.48 -1.52
C ALA A 223 16.47 1.83 -1.95
N ILE A 224 15.96 2.43 -3.02
CA ILE A 224 16.35 3.78 -3.47
C ILE A 224 15.77 4.85 -2.53
N GLY A 225 14.58 4.62 -2.00
CA GLY A 225 13.90 5.56 -1.07
C GLY A 225 14.20 5.34 0.41
N ALA A 226 15.04 4.36 0.76
CA ALA A 226 15.46 4.06 2.13
C ALA A 226 16.77 4.78 2.47
#